data_AF-A0A3M0GZV9-F1
#
_entry.id   AF-A0A3M0GZV9-F1
#
_cell.length_a   1.000
_cell.length_b   1.000
_cell.length_c   1.000
_cell.angle_alpha   90.00
_cell.angle_beta   90.00
_cell.angle_gamma   90.00
#
_symmetry.space_group_name_H-M   'P 1'
#
loop_
_entity.id
_entity.type
_entity.pdbx_description
1 polymer ?
#
loop_
_entity_poly.entity_id
_entity_poly.type
_entity_poly.pdbx_seq_one_letter_code
_entity_poly.pdbx_strand_id
1 'polypeptide(L)'
;MKTILKLIGIVILLLLMAGAIVFFFFPQKLIDFTNSGYATAAQLERKVIDIDGYTVHFYESEAPNEKTPLVLFHGMGDDKNSFLQTAEKLSEHYHLILPDLAGHGENERKQGMDYSIDGQATFLHNLVNELGIENFNLIGNSMGGHTAAAYAIKYPDYVKNLVLLNAAGVKLDDHVVYTGFGKNIESEEEFDAVLDRVFYEKPSLPGPIKSLMIEQINNSKDFVDHTLVPAIKTGKYFNLKDEVSNITAPTLVLWGKHDQVVEMNVAEYYSDNIAVSELNLIENAAHSPQLEVPDIVADAIHDFISKPKTAMIKYTKTAHAAKVQYYRWYTFYERDFENVQRLEHQLEILDEDIIMKSAAGEMQGRANYPERLKVYKGWKNAHHVKNIDVQKSDDGRINLEADIIYQNLKPDGGNDSYALHYSTFLKERPDEQLPIFSEINIKPTGTIENPTFEDAYPTNRMLSLMHFWLLNMEELDGNVEPFIEILEPDFELNFSSSGAPITSIEALEKWLNGTPTQLKQSNHFPENFAVQELGNNEYEVTVDFVWRGVTKENKGLKATTTHKWLVKDNPNDRFAKIKNVNATQKVALGPL
;
A
#
# COMPACT_ATOMS: atom_id res chain seq x y z
N MET A 1 26.55 -37.93 -53.22
CA MET A 1 25.86 -36.67 -52.90
C MET A 1 24.33 -36.82 -52.79
N LYS A 2 23.61 -37.28 -53.83
CA LYS A 2 22.13 -37.47 -53.79
C LYS A 2 21.63 -38.43 -52.69
N THR A 3 22.34 -39.53 -52.44
CA THR A 3 21.98 -40.50 -51.38
C THR A 3 22.16 -39.93 -49.98
N ILE A 4 23.21 -39.14 -49.76
CA ILE A 4 23.49 -38.48 -48.47
C ILE A 4 22.40 -37.42 -48.18
N LEU A 5 22.04 -36.60 -49.17
CA LEU A 5 20.95 -35.62 -49.04
C LEU A 5 19.58 -36.27 -48.74
N LYS A 6 19.27 -37.42 -49.34
CA LYS A 6 18.07 -38.19 -49.00
C LYS A 6 18.09 -38.72 -47.58
N LEU A 7 19.24 -39.23 -47.13
CA LEU A 7 19.40 -39.74 -45.77
C LEU A 7 19.22 -38.62 -44.74
N ILE A 8 19.84 -37.46 -44.98
CA ILE A 8 19.66 -36.25 -44.14
C ILE A 8 18.19 -35.83 -44.13
N GLY A 9 17.52 -35.79 -45.28
CA GLY A 9 16.09 -35.46 -45.36
C GLY A 9 15.19 -36.43 -44.58
N ILE A 10 15.47 -37.73 -44.62
CA ILE A 10 14.73 -38.74 -43.84
C ILE A 10 14.97 -38.55 -42.34
N VAL A 11 16.21 -38.31 -41.92
CA VAL A 11 16.55 -38.06 -40.51
C VAL A 11 15.83 -36.81 -40.00
N ILE A 12 15.84 -35.71 -40.76
CA ILE A 12 15.11 -34.48 -40.41
C ILE A 12 13.62 -34.77 -40.30
N LEU A 13 13.02 -35.49 -41.24
CA LEU A 13 11.60 -35.85 -41.20
C LEU A 13 11.26 -36.70 -39.97
N LEU A 14 12.09 -37.68 -39.63
CA LEU A 14 11.91 -38.52 -38.44
C LEU A 14 12.01 -37.69 -37.15
N LEU A 15 12.94 -36.74 -37.08
CA LEU A 15 13.06 -35.81 -35.95
C LEU A 15 11.85 -34.88 -35.85
N LEU A 16 11.34 -34.37 -36.96
CA LEU A 16 10.13 -33.55 -36.99
C LEU A 16 8.89 -34.36 -36.57
N MET A 17 8.76 -35.61 -37.04
CA MET A 17 7.68 -36.50 -36.61
C MET A 17 7.79 -36.86 -35.14
N ALA A 18 8.98 -37.17 -34.63
CA ALA A 18 9.20 -37.42 -33.22
C ALA A 18 8.87 -36.18 -32.36
N GLY A 19 9.28 -34.99 -32.80
CA GLY A 19 8.91 -33.72 -32.17
C GLY A 19 7.40 -33.49 -32.15
N ALA A 20 6.71 -33.76 -33.26
CA ALA A 20 5.26 -33.68 -33.33
C ALA A 20 4.57 -34.69 -32.41
N ILE A 21 5.08 -35.93 -32.31
CA ILE A 21 4.56 -36.95 -31.41
C ILE A 21 4.70 -36.49 -29.95
N VAL A 22 5.86 -35.99 -29.55
CA VAL A 22 6.07 -35.46 -28.18
C VAL A 22 5.12 -34.30 -27.91
N PHE A 23 5.00 -33.36 -28.84
CA PHE A 23 4.14 -32.18 -28.70
C PHE A 23 2.64 -32.53 -28.53
N PHE A 24 2.11 -33.45 -29.34
CA PHE A 24 0.68 -33.78 -29.30
C PHE A 24 0.30 -34.83 -28.24
N PHE A 25 1.18 -35.78 -27.94
CA PHE A 25 0.86 -36.91 -27.05
C PHE A 25 1.54 -36.84 -25.69
N PHE A 26 2.56 -36.01 -25.53
CA PHE A 26 3.31 -35.87 -24.27
C PHE A 26 3.54 -34.38 -23.91
N PRO A 27 2.50 -33.52 -23.89
CA PRO A 27 2.64 -32.09 -23.59
C PRO A 27 3.33 -31.83 -22.24
N GLN A 28 3.12 -32.69 -21.23
CA GLN A 28 3.81 -32.60 -19.93
C GLN A 28 5.33 -32.67 -20.10
N LYS A 29 5.85 -33.51 -21.01
CA LYS A 29 7.31 -33.60 -21.23
C LYS A 29 7.90 -32.32 -21.82
N LEU A 30 7.11 -31.56 -22.57
CA LEU A 30 7.53 -30.26 -23.08
C LEU A 30 7.59 -29.22 -21.95
N ILE A 31 6.60 -29.23 -21.05
CA ILE A 31 6.61 -28.38 -19.85
C ILE A 31 7.79 -28.75 -18.95
N ASP A 32 7.96 -30.04 -18.62
CA ASP A 32 9.06 -30.55 -17.81
C ASP A 32 10.42 -30.12 -18.38
N PHE A 33 10.60 -30.25 -19.71
CA PHE A 33 11.83 -29.86 -20.39
C PHE A 33 12.07 -28.35 -20.32
N THR A 34 11.02 -27.55 -20.51
CA THR A 34 11.09 -26.08 -20.43
C THR A 34 11.45 -25.63 -19.02
N ASN A 35 10.76 -26.16 -18.01
CA ASN A 35 11.03 -25.88 -16.60
C ASN A 35 12.44 -26.35 -16.21
N SER A 36 12.88 -27.52 -16.67
CA SER A 36 14.25 -27.99 -16.43
C SER A 36 15.29 -27.06 -17.06
N GLY A 37 14.99 -26.46 -18.21
CA GLY A 37 15.83 -25.45 -18.87
C GLY A 37 16.00 -24.22 -17.99
N TYR A 38 14.90 -23.62 -17.52
CA TYR A 38 14.95 -22.46 -16.61
C TYR A 38 15.59 -22.80 -15.26
N ALA A 39 15.29 -23.95 -14.67
CA ALA A 39 15.93 -24.40 -13.43
C ALA A 39 17.45 -24.54 -13.60
N THR A 40 17.91 -25.11 -14.72
CA THR A 40 19.34 -25.21 -15.03
C THR A 40 19.97 -23.83 -15.20
N ALA A 41 19.31 -22.90 -15.90
CA ALA A 41 19.79 -21.53 -16.08
C ALA A 41 19.92 -20.79 -14.74
N ALA A 42 18.98 -21.03 -13.81
CA ALA A 42 18.98 -20.51 -12.46
C ALA A 42 19.85 -21.30 -11.46
N GLN A 43 20.64 -22.29 -11.92
CA GLN A 43 21.48 -23.14 -11.08
C GLN A 43 20.71 -23.83 -9.93
N LEU A 44 19.45 -24.19 -10.19
CA LEU A 44 18.54 -24.81 -9.25
C LEU A 44 18.59 -26.33 -9.35
N GLU A 45 18.74 -27.00 -8.22
CA GLU A 45 18.59 -28.44 -8.08
C GLU A 45 17.25 -28.76 -7.41
N ARG A 46 16.55 -29.76 -7.94
CA ARG A 46 15.33 -30.27 -7.29
C ARG A 46 15.71 -31.10 -6.06
N LYS A 47 15.22 -30.71 -4.89
CA LYS A 47 15.48 -31.33 -3.60
C LYS A 47 14.20 -31.88 -2.97
N VAL A 48 14.40 -32.81 -2.05
CA VAL A 48 13.34 -33.41 -1.25
C VAL A 48 13.85 -33.57 0.18
N ILE A 49 13.02 -33.22 1.16
CA ILE A 49 13.32 -33.43 2.58
C ILE A 49 12.07 -33.92 3.32
N ASP A 50 12.25 -34.79 4.32
CA ASP A 50 11.14 -35.23 5.17
C ASP A 50 11.13 -34.41 6.46
N ILE A 51 10.00 -33.80 6.77
CA ILE A 51 9.79 -32.98 7.97
C ILE A 51 8.59 -33.55 8.70
N ASP A 52 8.83 -34.17 9.86
CA ASP A 52 7.81 -34.83 10.68
C ASP A 52 6.91 -35.81 9.89
N GLY A 53 7.49 -36.57 8.97
CA GLY A 53 6.78 -37.52 8.11
C GLY A 53 5.96 -36.86 7.00
N TYR A 54 6.22 -35.60 6.67
CA TYR A 54 5.73 -34.92 5.47
C TYR A 54 6.89 -34.67 4.51
N THR A 55 6.77 -35.22 3.30
CA THR A 55 7.80 -35.05 2.26
C THR A 55 7.61 -33.70 1.56
N VAL A 56 8.62 -32.84 1.67
CA VAL A 56 8.66 -31.50 1.09
C VAL A 56 9.52 -31.48 -0.16
N HIS A 57 8.95 -30.99 -1.25
CA HIS A 57 9.57 -30.79 -2.55
C HIS A 57 9.89 -29.31 -2.77
N PHE A 58 11.13 -29.03 -3.16
CA PHE A 58 11.59 -27.67 -3.41
C PHE A 58 12.73 -27.63 -4.44
N TYR A 59 12.98 -26.45 -5.01
CA TYR A 59 14.24 -26.15 -5.67
C TYR A 59 15.18 -25.42 -4.71
N GLU A 60 16.47 -25.70 -4.83
CA GLU A 60 17.52 -25.00 -4.11
C GLU A 60 18.66 -24.63 -5.06
N SER A 61 19.17 -23.40 -5.00
CA SER A 61 20.34 -23.02 -5.80
C SER A 61 21.65 -23.48 -5.16
N GLU A 62 22.70 -23.65 -5.98
CA GLU A 62 24.04 -23.89 -5.45
C GLU A 62 24.56 -22.69 -4.60
N ALA A 63 25.46 -22.97 -3.66
CA ALA A 63 26.16 -22.02 -2.76
C ALA A 63 25.40 -21.42 -1.55
N PRO A 64 24.90 -22.26 -0.60
CA PRO A 64 24.24 -21.80 0.63
C PRO A 64 25.11 -20.93 1.54
N ASN A 65 26.44 -21.06 1.48
CA ASN A 65 27.36 -20.42 2.43
C ASN A 65 27.96 -19.09 1.95
N GLU A 66 27.69 -18.68 0.70
CA GLU A 66 28.29 -17.46 0.12
C GLU A 66 27.26 -16.37 -0.21
N LYS A 67 25.98 -16.72 -0.29
CA LYS A 67 24.89 -15.82 -0.68
C LYS A 67 23.83 -15.72 0.41
N THR A 68 23.13 -14.58 0.47
CA THR A 68 22.02 -14.42 1.43
C THR A 68 20.84 -15.28 0.98
N PRO A 69 20.21 -16.06 1.88
CA PRO A 69 19.04 -16.86 1.52
C PRO A 69 17.86 -15.99 1.08
N LEU A 70 17.16 -16.47 0.05
CA LEU A 70 15.97 -15.88 -0.52
C LEU A 70 14.94 -16.98 -0.81
N VAL A 71 13.82 -16.92 -0.10
CA VAL A 71 12.74 -17.91 -0.18
C VAL A 71 11.59 -17.33 -1.01
N LEU A 72 11.11 -18.05 -2.04
CA LEU A 72 10.07 -17.58 -2.96
C LEU A 72 8.83 -18.48 -2.95
N PHE A 73 7.67 -17.91 -2.62
CA PHE A 73 6.40 -18.62 -2.40
C PHE A 73 5.39 -18.34 -3.51
N HIS A 74 4.95 -19.40 -4.18
CA HIS A 74 3.95 -19.34 -5.25
C HIS A 74 2.52 -19.13 -4.71
N GLY A 75 1.57 -18.87 -5.61
CA GLY A 75 0.16 -18.61 -5.29
C GLY A 75 -0.71 -19.87 -5.15
N MET A 76 -2.01 -19.67 -4.91
CA MET A 76 -2.99 -20.75 -4.85
C MET A 76 -3.16 -21.40 -6.22
N GLY A 77 -3.10 -22.73 -6.29
CA GLY A 77 -3.26 -23.47 -7.55
C GLY A 77 -2.04 -23.45 -8.47
N ASP A 78 -0.94 -22.85 -8.00
CA ASP A 78 0.35 -22.78 -8.67
C ASP A 78 1.35 -23.76 -8.02
N ASP A 79 2.61 -23.76 -8.47
CA ASP A 79 3.70 -24.52 -7.88
C ASP A 79 5.05 -23.77 -7.94
N LYS A 80 6.11 -24.36 -7.39
CA LYS A 80 7.46 -23.76 -7.36
C LYS A 80 8.04 -23.38 -8.73
N ASN A 81 7.47 -23.87 -9.84
CA ASN A 81 7.97 -23.57 -11.18
C ASN A 81 7.65 -22.12 -11.60
N SER A 82 6.68 -21.44 -10.99
CA SER A 82 6.26 -20.10 -11.43
C SER A 82 7.29 -19.01 -11.20
N PHE A 83 8.28 -19.26 -10.35
CA PHE A 83 9.41 -18.35 -10.14
C PHE A 83 10.64 -18.70 -10.97
N LEU A 84 10.66 -19.78 -11.77
CA LEU A 84 11.89 -20.23 -12.44
C LEU A 84 12.50 -19.17 -13.36
N GLN A 85 11.68 -18.45 -14.13
CA GLN A 85 12.16 -17.38 -15.02
C GLN A 85 12.71 -16.18 -14.22
N THR A 86 12.06 -15.82 -13.12
CA THR A 86 12.54 -14.77 -12.21
C THR A 86 13.82 -15.22 -11.47
N ALA A 87 13.92 -16.51 -11.15
CA ALA A 87 15.02 -17.12 -10.42
C ALA A 87 16.33 -17.11 -11.21
N GLU A 88 16.28 -17.19 -12.54
CA GLU A 88 17.47 -17.14 -13.41
C GLU A 88 18.38 -15.98 -13.03
N LYS A 89 17.82 -14.77 -12.98
CA LYS A 89 18.54 -13.54 -12.63
C LYS A 89 18.84 -13.42 -11.14
N LEU A 90 17.93 -13.83 -10.27
CA LEU A 90 18.13 -13.75 -8.81
C LEU A 90 19.21 -14.72 -8.31
N SER A 91 19.41 -15.84 -9.00
CA SER A 91 20.37 -16.88 -8.62
C SER A 91 21.82 -16.38 -8.62
N GLU A 92 22.12 -15.32 -9.38
CA GLU A 92 23.44 -14.68 -9.39
C GLU A 92 23.80 -14.06 -8.04
N HIS A 93 22.79 -13.58 -7.30
CA HIS A 93 22.98 -12.77 -6.10
C HIS A 93 22.58 -13.46 -4.80
N TYR A 94 21.64 -14.41 -4.86
CA TYR A 94 21.00 -15.01 -3.68
C TYR A 94 21.10 -16.53 -3.69
N HIS A 95 21.04 -17.13 -2.49
CA HIS A 95 20.81 -18.56 -2.33
C HIS A 95 19.30 -18.78 -2.36
N LEU A 96 18.80 -19.38 -3.43
CA LEU A 96 17.36 -19.47 -3.70
C LEU A 96 16.76 -20.75 -3.13
N ILE A 97 15.60 -20.63 -2.49
CA ILE A 97 14.78 -21.76 -2.03
C ILE A 97 13.35 -21.53 -2.55
N LEU A 98 12.88 -22.42 -3.43
CA LEU A 98 11.54 -22.35 -4.03
C LEU A 98 10.77 -23.62 -3.64
N PRO A 99 10.09 -23.64 -2.49
CA PRO A 99 9.29 -24.78 -2.10
C PRO A 99 7.94 -24.79 -2.82
N ASP A 100 7.42 -25.99 -3.05
CA ASP A 100 5.97 -26.12 -3.18
C ASP A 100 5.35 -25.84 -1.82
N LEU A 101 4.21 -25.14 -1.80
CA LEU A 101 3.39 -24.98 -0.61
C LEU A 101 2.77 -26.30 -0.17
N ALA A 102 2.33 -26.39 1.09
CA ALA A 102 1.63 -27.58 1.55
C ALA A 102 0.37 -27.83 0.70
N GLY A 103 0.25 -29.05 0.18
CA GLY A 103 -0.86 -29.48 -0.68
C GLY A 103 -0.80 -28.99 -2.15
N HIS A 104 0.30 -28.36 -2.56
CA HIS A 104 0.51 -27.81 -3.91
C HIS A 104 1.66 -28.51 -4.63
N GLY A 105 1.70 -28.36 -5.96
CA GLY A 105 2.75 -28.95 -6.80
C GLY A 105 2.94 -30.44 -6.53
N GLU A 106 4.14 -30.80 -6.10
CA GLU A 106 4.55 -32.18 -5.80
C GLU A 106 4.36 -32.56 -4.34
N ASN A 107 4.06 -31.59 -3.46
CA ASN A 107 3.76 -31.86 -2.06
C ASN A 107 2.39 -32.54 -1.92
N GLU A 108 2.35 -33.60 -1.13
CA GLU A 108 1.13 -34.40 -0.97
C GLU A 108 -0.01 -33.60 -0.32
N ARG A 109 -1.25 -33.87 -0.77
CA ARG A 109 -2.49 -33.39 -0.12
C ARG A 109 -2.83 -34.29 1.06
N LYS A 110 -2.00 -34.27 2.10
CA LYS A 110 -2.15 -35.10 3.30
C LYS A 110 -3.42 -34.75 4.09
N GLN A 111 -4.16 -35.77 4.49
CA GLN A 111 -5.31 -35.60 5.39
C GLN A 111 -4.84 -35.15 6.79
N GLY A 112 -5.55 -34.20 7.38
CA GLY A 112 -5.25 -33.69 8.74
C GLY A 112 -4.14 -32.65 8.82
N MET A 113 -3.53 -32.30 7.69
CA MET A 113 -2.64 -31.15 7.60
C MET A 113 -3.42 -29.83 7.67
N ASP A 114 -2.83 -28.83 8.32
CA ASP A 114 -3.40 -27.48 8.39
C ASP A 114 -3.02 -26.69 7.12
N TYR A 115 -4.01 -26.48 6.25
CA TYR A 115 -3.86 -25.70 5.01
C TYR A 115 -4.28 -24.23 5.16
N SER A 116 -4.57 -23.76 6.37
CA SER A 116 -4.81 -22.33 6.62
C SER A 116 -3.54 -21.51 6.37
N ILE A 117 -3.66 -20.19 6.34
CA ILE A 117 -2.52 -19.28 6.18
C ILE A 117 -1.52 -19.44 7.33
N ASP A 118 -2.01 -19.62 8.55
CA ASP A 118 -1.16 -19.94 9.72
C ASP A 118 -0.47 -21.30 9.60
N GLY A 119 -1.17 -22.30 9.05
CA GLY A 119 -0.62 -23.61 8.73
C GLY A 119 0.51 -23.54 7.69
N GLN A 120 0.29 -22.80 6.59
CA GLN A 120 1.31 -22.59 5.55
C GLN A 120 2.53 -21.81 6.09
N ALA A 121 2.32 -20.83 6.96
CA ALA A 121 3.43 -20.11 7.61
C ALA A 121 4.22 -21.03 8.58
N THR A 122 3.53 -21.93 9.28
CA THR A 122 4.17 -22.94 10.14
C THR A 122 4.96 -23.96 9.33
N PHE A 123 4.40 -24.39 8.20
CA PHE A 123 5.09 -25.25 7.23
C PHE A 123 6.40 -24.60 6.73
N LEU A 124 6.35 -23.32 6.33
CA LEU A 124 7.54 -22.56 5.96
C LEU A 124 8.56 -22.53 7.10
N HIS A 125 8.11 -22.25 8.33
CA HIS A 125 8.98 -22.16 9.49
C HIS A 125 9.72 -23.47 9.75
N ASN A 126 9.01 -24.60 9.65
CA ASN A 126 9.63 -25.92 9.81
C ASN A 126 10.64 -26.21 8.70
N LEU A 127 10.33 -25.86 7.44
CA LEU A 127 11.26 -26.03 6.33
C LEU A 127 12.55 -25.23 6.52
N VAL A 128 12.47 -23.93 6.81
CA VAL A 128 13.68 -23.10 6.95
C VAL A 128 14.49 -23.50 8.18
N ASN A 129 13.84 -23.93 9.28
CA ASN A 129 14.54 -24.45 10.45
C ASN A 129 15.29 -25.75 10.14
N GLU A 130 14.68 -26.69 9.41
CA GLU A 130 15.33 -27.94 9.04
C GLU A 130 16.53 -27.69 8.09
N LEU A 131 16.42 -26.68 7.23
CA LEU A 131 17.52 -26.23 6.37
C LEU A 131 18.58 -25.38 7.12
N GLY A 132 18.36 -25.04 8.39
CA GLY A 132 19.25 -24.18 9.17
C GLY A 132 19.33 -22.73 8.66
N ILE A 133 18.25 -22.25 8.03
CA ILE A 133 18.16 -20.90 7.45
C ILE A 133 17.54 -19.95 8.47
N GLU A 134 18.31 -18.95 8.87
CA GLU A 134 17.89 -17.86 9.76
C GLU A 134 18.05 -16.51 9.04
N ASN A 135 17.24 -15.51 9.42
CA ASN A 135 17.36 -14.12 8.94
C ASN A 135 17.46 -13.98 7.40
N PHE A 136 16.43 -14.44 6.70
CA PHE A 136 16.41 -14.57 5.24
C PHE A 136 15.46 -13.57 4.57
N ASN A 137 15.59 -13.40 3.25
CA ASN A 137 14.63 -12.61 2.47
C ASN A 137 13.44 -13.48 2.07
N LEU A 138 12.22 -12.98 2.19
CA LEU A 138 11.01 -13.73 1.89
C LEU A 138 10.17 -13.01 0.84
N ILE A 139 9.76 -13.75 -0.19
CA ILE A 139 8.92 -13.25 -1.29
C ILE A 139 7.72 -14.17 -1.41
N GLY A 140 6.54 -13.60 -1.61
CA GLY A 140 5.36 -14.39 -1.91
C GLY A 140 4.45 -13.70 -2.92
N ASN A 141 3.92 -14.49 -3.88
CA ASN A 141 2.89 -14.05 -4.80
C ASN A 141 1.50 -14.47 -4.33
N SER A 142 0.50 -13.60 -4.44
CA SER A 142 -0.91 -13.95 -4.19
C SER A 142 -1.12 -14.59 -2.81
N MET A 143 -1.61 -15.84 -2.74
CA MET A 143 -1.70 -16.62 -1.49
C MET A 143 -0.34 -16.83 -0.82
N GLY A 144 0.73 -17.05 -1.58
CA GLY A 144 2.09 -17.10 -1.05
C GLY A 144 2.52 -15.78 -0.42
N GLY A 145 2.07 -14.65 -0.97
CA GLY A 145 2.27 -13.31 -0.40
C GLY A 145 1.50 -13.12 0.91
N HIS A 146 0.26 -13.62 0.97
CA HIS A 146 -0.53 -13.67 2.20
C HIS A 146 0.17 -14.50 3.29
N THR A 147 0.65 -15.69 2.93
CA THR A 147 1.46 -16.53 3.83
C THR A 147 2.75 -15.84 4.26
N ALA A 148 3.44 -15.14 3.36
CA ALA A 148 4.66 -14.41 3.66
C ALA A 148 4.42 -13.26 4.65
N ALA A 149 3.33 -12.49 4.47
CA ALA A 149 2.92 -11.46 5.41
C ALA A 149 2.59 -12.04 6.80
N ALA A 150 1.80 -13.11 6.85
CA ALA A 150 1.49 -13.81 8.10
C ALA A 150 2.74 -14.38 8.79
N TYR A 151 3.68 -14.91 8.01
CA TYR A 151 4.97 -15.39 8.51
C TYR A 151 5.78 -14.26 9.14
N ALA A 152 5.89 -13.10 8.47
CA ALA A 152 6.60 -11.94 8.99
C ALA A 152 5.96 -11.37 10.28
N ILE A 153 4.65 -11.52 10.45
CA ILE A 153 3.95 -11.17 11.70
C ILE A 153 4.24 -12.20 12.80
N LYS A 154 4.23 -13.48 12.46
CA LYS A 154 4.35 -14.59 13.43
C LYS A 154 5.79 -14.84 13.88
N TYR A 155 6.77 -14.63 12.99
CA TYR A 155 8.19 -14.91 13.18
C TYR A 155 9.06 -13.71 12.72
N PRO A 156 8.87 -12.51 13.30
CA PRO A 156 9.48 -11.27 12.80
C PRO A 156 11.02 -11.31 12.76
N ASP A 157 11.66 -12.01 13.71
CA ASP A 157 13.12 -12.10 13.81
C ASP A 157 13.78 -12.92 12.68
N TYR A 158 13.00 -13.69 11.91
CA TYR A 158 13.50 -14.52 10.82
C TYR A 158 13.50 -13.80 9.47
N VAL A 159 12.75 -12.71 9.32
CA VAL A 159 12.54 -12.04 8.03
C VAL A 159 13.40 -10.80 7.94
N LYS A 160 14.44 -10.86 7.10
CA LYS A 160 15.35 -9.75 6.82
C LYS A 160 14.69 -8.68 5.95
N ASN A 161 14.02 -9.11 4.89
CA ASN A 161 13.27 -8.28 3.95
C ASN A 161 12.06 -9.08 3.47
N LEU A 162 10.95 -8.40 3.26
CA LEU A 162 9.71 -8.98 2.74
C LEU A 162 9.40 -8.41 1.35
N VAL A 163 8.93 -9.23 0.42
CA VAL A 163 8.34 -8.77 -0.84
C VAL A 163 6.96 -9.36 -0.99
N LEU A 164 5.96 -8.49 -1.09
CA LEU A 164 4.56 -8.80 -1.31
C LEU A 164 4.25 -8.55 -2.79
N LEU A 165 4.26 -9.62 -3.58
CA LEU A 165 4.01 -9.57 -5.02
C LEU A 165 2.53 -9.85 -5.31
N ASN A 166 1.72 -8.82 -5.58
CA ASN A 166 0.27 -9.00 -5.75
C ASN A 166 -0.38 -9.82 -4.60
N ALA A 167 0.07 -9.56 -3.38
CA ALA A 167 -0.24 -10.38 -2.22
C ALA A 167 -1.72 -10.27 -1.82
N ALA A 168 -2.36 -11.41 -1.56
CA ALA A 168 -3.67 -11.41 -0.91
C ALA A 168 -3.55 -11.09 0.60
N GLY A 169 -4.67 -11.11 1.33
CA GLY A 169 -4.67 -11.21 2.79
C GLY A 169 -5.24 -10.04 3.57
N VAL A 170 -5.48 -8.91 2.92
CA VAL A 170 -6.24 -7.80 3.53
C VAL A 170 -7.62 -7.76 2.90
N LYS A 171 -8.66 -7.71 3.73
CA LYS A 171 -10.04 -7.49 3.30
C LYS A 171 -10.49 -6.08 3.66
N LEU A 172 -10.67 -5.23 2.64
CA LEU A 172 -11.08 -3.81 2.79
C LEU A 172 -12.54 -3.57 2.45
N ASP A 173 -13.11 -4.41 1.59
CA ASP A 173 -14.45 -4.31 1.06
C ASP A 173 -15.08 -5.72 0.95
N ASP A 174 -16.17 -5.82 0.20
CA ASP A 174 -16.88 -7.09 -0.05
C ASP A 174 -16.25 -7.94 -1.17
N HIS A 175 -15.14 -7.50 -1.80
CA HIS A 175 -14.41 -8.30 -2.78
C HIS A 175 -13.89 -9.59 -2.15
N VAL A 176 -14.07 -10.70 -2.86
CA VAL A 176 -13.71 -12.03 -2.37
C VAL A 176 -12.58 -12.57 -3.22
N VAL A 177 -11.37 -12.58 -2.66
CA VAL A 177 -10.18 -13.15 -3.33
C VAL A 177 -10.26 -14.69 -3.36
N TYR A 178 -10.64 -15.32 -2.25
CA TYR A 178 -10.67 -16.77 -2.12
C TYR A 178 -12.04 -17.36 -2.50
N THR A 179 -12.36 -17.48 -3.78
CA THR A 179 -13.64 -18.07 -4.26
C THR A 179 -13.57 -19.56 -4.58
N GLY A 180 -12.36 -20.14 -4.66
CA GLY A 180 -12.16 -21.46 -5.27
C GLY A 180 -12.27 -21.43 -6.80
N PHE A 181 -12.17 -22.58 -7.43
CA PHE A 181 -12.26 -22.77 -8.90
C PHE A 181 -13.70 -22.96 -9.37
N GLY A 182 -14.62 -23.38 -8.50
CA GLY A 182 -16.06 -23.30 -8.76
C GLY A 182 -16.59 -24.45 -9.62
N LYS A 183 -16.66 -24.28 -10.94
CA LYS A 183 -17.07 -25.36 -11.87
C LYS A 183 -15.86 -25.86 -12.67
N ASN A 184 -15.96 -27.05 -13.25
CA ASN A 184 -14.92 -27.52 -14.17
C ASN A 184 -14.82 -26.58 -15.37
N ILE A 185 -13.59 -26.39 -15.85
CA ILE A 185 -13.31 -25.73 -17.13
C ILE A 185 -13.53 -26.76 -18.22
N GLU A 186 -14.47 -26.50 -19.13
CA GLU A 186 -14.90 -27.46 -20.16
C GLU A 186 -14.41 -27.07 -21.56
N SER A 187 -13.82 -25.89 -21.74
CA SER A 187 -13.33 -25.40 -23.04
C SER A 187 -12.10 -24.51 -22.95
N GLU A 188 -11.38 -24.36 -24.07
CA GLU A 188 -10.28 -23.39 -24.17
C GLU A 188 -10.76 -21.95 -23.99
N GLU A 189 -11.99 -21.61 -24.37
CA GLU A 189 -12.55 -20.26 -24.18
C GLU A 189 -12.75 -19.95 -22.69
N GLU A 190 -13.26 -20.91 -21.90
CA GLU A 190 -13.38 -20.77 -20.45
C GLU A 190 -12.00 -20.67 -19.77
N PHE A 191 -11.02 -21.43 -20.24
CA PHE A 191 -9.64 -21.31 -19.76
C PHE A 191 -9.03 -19.96 -20.10
N ASP A 192 -9.30 -19.47 -21.31
CA ASP A 192 -8.83 -18.18 -21.78
C ASP A 192 -9.41 -17.03 -20.92
N ALA A 193 -10.67 -17.12 -20.51
CA ALA A 193 -11.29 -16.18 -19.59
C ALA A 193 -10.67 -16.21 -18.16
N VAL A 194 -10.12 -17.36 -17.73
CA VAL A 194 -9.34 -17.43 -16.48
C VAL A 194 -8.02 -16.68 -16.66
N LEU A 195 -7.33 -16.90 -17.78
CA LEU A 195 -6.06 -16.24 -18.08
C LEU A 195 -6.22 -14.72 -18.21
N ASP A 196 -7.32 -14.22 -18.79
CA ASP A 196 -7.59 -12.78 -18.93
C ASP A 196 -7.71 -12.05 -17.58
N ARG A 197 -8.00 -12.77 -16.48
CA ARG A 197 -8.04 -12.21 -15.13
C ARG A 197 -6.67 -12.19 -14.46
N VAL A 198 -5.78 -13.07 -14.88
CA VAL A 198 -4.48 -13.33 -14.22
C VAL A 198 -3.34 -12.62 -14.95
N PHE A 199 -3.44 -12.46 -16.26
CA PHE A 199 -2.42 -11.89 -17.13
C PHE A 199 -2.92 -10.61 -17.80
N TYR A 200 -2.04 -9.61 -17.90
CA TYR A 200 -2.23 -8.40 -18.69
C TYR A 200 -2.15 -8.75 -20.19
N GLU A 201 -1.07 -9.41 -20.60
CA GLU A 201 -0.93 -10.03 -21.91
C GLU A 201 -0.95 -11.54 -21.78
N LYS A 202 -2.09 -12.14 -22.14
CA LYS A 202 -2.27 -13.58 -22.05
C LYS A 202 -1.22 -14.35 -22.87
N PRO A 203 -0.57 -15.37 -22.29
CA PRO A 203 0.42 -16.16 -23.00
C PRO A 203 -0.21 -16.93 -24.17
N SER A 204 0.51 -16.98 -25.30
CA SER A 204 0.12 -17.82 -26.43
C SER A 204 0.45 -19.28 -26.15
N LEU A 205 -0.55 -20.03 -25.68
CA LEU A 205 -0.41 -21.44 -25.34
C LEU A 205 -0.94 -22.34 -26.45
N PRO A 206 -0.17 -23.36 -26.89
CA PRO A 206 -0.68 -24.34 -27.84
C PRO A 206 -1.78 -25.23 -27.24
N GLY A 207 -2.73 -25.69 -28.07
CA GLY A 207 -3.90 -26.47 -27.65
C GLY A 207 -3.61 -27.69 -26.75
N PRO A 208 -2.60 -28.54 -27.05
CA PRO A 208 -2.24 -29.65 -26.16
C PRO A 208 -1.78 -29.22 -24.76
N ILE A 209 -1.11 -28.05 -24.66
CA ILE A 209 -0.67 -27.48 -23.38
C ILE A 209 -1.87 -26.91 -22.62
N LYS A 210 -2.76 -26.17 -23.29
CA LYS A 210 -4.02 -25.70 -22.69
C LYS A 210 -4.85 -26.85 -22.14
N SER A 211 -5.00 -27.93 -22.93
CA SER A 211 -5.77 -29.11 -22.54
C SER A 211 -5.22 -29.76 -21.26
N LEU A 212 -3.88 -29.87 -21.16
CA LEU A 212 -3.22 -30.38 -19.98
C LEU A 212 -3.42 -29.46 -18.75
N MET A 213 -3.29 -28.15 -18.92
CA MET A 213 -3.50 -27.19 -17.81
C MET A 213 -4.96 -27.20 -17.32
N ILE A 214 -5.93 -27.29 -18.24
CA ILE A 214 -7.35 -27.48 -17.92
C ILE A 214 -7.56 -28.75 -17.09
N GLU A 215 -6.95 -29.87 -17.51
CA GLU A 215 -7.02 -31.13 -16.77
C GLU A 215 -6.43 -30.99 -15.35
N GLN A 216 -5.26 -30.34 -15.21
CA GLN A 216 -4.62 -30.12 -13.91
C GLN A 216 -5.45 -29.24 -12.97
N ILE A 217 -6.05 -28.17 -13.50
CA ILE A 217 -6.98 -27.31 -12.73
C ILE A 217 -8.18 -28.13 -12.26
N ASN A 218 -8.82 -28.87 -13.17
CA ASN A 218 -9.99 -29.68 -12.83
C ASN A 218 -9.64 -30.79 -11.81
N ASN A 219 -8.46 -31.40 -11.89
CA ASN A 219 -7.99 -32.42 -10.95
C ASN A 219 -7.62 -31.86 -9.56
N SER A 220 -7.38 -30.55 -9.45
CA SER A 220 -7.09 -29.88 -8.17
C SER A 220 -8.31 -29.25 -7.52
N LYS A 221 -9.36 -29.02 -8.30
CA LYS A 221 -10.60 -28.35 -7.92
C LYS A 221 -11.20 -28.84 -6.60
N ASP A 222 -11.44 -30.15 -6.43
CA ASP A 222 -12.13 -30.65 -5.23
C ASP A 222 -11.33 -30.37 -3.95
N PHE A 223 -10.00 -30.47 -4.01
CA PHE A 223 -9.14 -30.10 -2.90
C PHE A 223 -9.18 -28.59 -2.64
N VAL A 224 -9.07 -27.78 -3.69
CA VAL A 224 -9.08 -26.31 -3.57
C VAL A 224 -10.41 -25.82 -2.98
N ASP A 225 -11.52 -26.26 -3.54
CA ASP A 225 -12.87 -25.78 -3.20
C ASP A 225 -13.35 -26.29 -1.84
N HIS A 226 -13.02 -27.53 -1.48
CA HIS A 226 -13.59 -28.20 -0.29
C HIS A 226 -12.60 -28.38 0.85
N THR A 227 -11.30 -28.14 0.65
CA THR A 227 -10.29 -28.26 1.71
C THR A 227 -9.50 -26.97 1.90
N LEU A 228 -8.80 -26.48 0.86
CA LEU A 228 -7.89 -25.35 0.98
C LEU A 228 -8.62 -24.02 1.28
N VAL A 229 -9.58 -23.63 0.42
CA VAL A 229 -10.32 -22.36 0.59
C VAL A 229 -11.08 -22.30 1.92
N PRO A 230 -11.81 -23.36 2.34
CA PRO A 230 -12.42 -23.37 3.67
C PRO A 230 -11.40 -23.22 4.81
N ALA A 231 -10.26 -23.92 4.76
CA ALA A 231 -9.23 -23.82 5.79
C ALA A 231 -8.64 -22.40 5.89
N ILE A 232 -8.40 -21.75 4.74
CA ILE A 232 -7.97 -20.35 4.68
C ILE A 232 -9.02 -19.45 5.34
N LYS A 233 -10.30 -19.56 4.95
CA LYS A 233 -11.38 -18.67 5.41
C LYS A 233 -11.69 -18.77 6.89
N THR A 234 -11.52 -19.95 7.49
CA THR A 234 -11.82 -20.16 8.92
C THR A 234 -10.57 -20.12 9.81
N GLY A 235 -9.39 -20.04 9.21
CA GLY A 235 -8.11 -20.09 9.91
C GLY A 235 -7.67 -18.75 10.50
N LYS A 236 -6.66 -18.80 11.36
CA LYS A 236 -5.98 -17.60 11.84
C LYS A 236 -5.28 -16.91 10.68
N TYR A 237 -5.17 -15.58 10.76
CA TYR A 237 -4.58 -14.74 9.72
C TYR A 237 -5.35 -14.77 8.40
N PHE A 238 -6.63 -15.15 8.38
CA PHE A 238 -7.44 -15.03 7.15
C PHE A 238 -7.55 -13.58 6.64
N ASN A 239 -7.70 -12.64 7.56
CA ASN A 239 -7.69 -11.21 7.28
C ASN A 239 -6.60 -10.59 8.15
N LEU A 240 -5.58 -10.03 7.51
CA LEU A 240 -4.44 -9.38 8.15
C LEU A 240 -4.66 -7.89 8.40
N LYS A 241 -5.82 -7.33 8.03
CA LYS A 241 -6.07 -5.89 8.08
C LYS A 241 -5.59 -5.25 9.38
N ASP A 242 -5.89 -5.84 10.54
CA ASP A 242 -5.55 -5.26 11.84
C ASP A 242 -4.14 -5.68 12.33
N GLU A 243 -3.48 -6.60 11.63
CA GLU A 243 -2.17 -7.16 11.95
C GLU A 243 -1.03 -6.67 11.04
N VAL A 244 -1.33 -6.06 9.89
CA VAL A 244 -0.32 -5.56 8.92
C VAL A 244 0.71 -4.64 9.61
N SER A 245 0.27 -3.83 10.57
CA SER A 245 1.14 -2.91 11.32
C SER A 245 2.17 -3.62 12.23
N ASN A 246 2.04 -4.94 12.42
CA ASN A 246 3.00 -5.76 13.14
C ASN A 246 4.14 -6.28 12.26
N ILE A 247 4.09 -6.09 10.94
CA ILE A 247 5.22 -6.40 10.05
C ILE A 247 6.34 -5.40 10.30
N THR A 248 7.44 -5.87 10.88
CA THR A 248 8.63 -5.05 11.19
C THR A 248 9.69 -5.11 10.10
N ALA A 249 9.69 -6.16 9.29
CA ALA A 249 10.62 -6.32 8.18
C ALA A 249 10.41 -5.23 7.11
N PRO A 250 11.49 -4.61 6.58
CA PRO A 250 11.40 -3.76 5.41
C PRO A 250 10.70 -4.49 4.26
N THR A 251 9.63 -3.89 3.74
CA THR A 251 8.74 -4.54 2.79
C THR A 251 8.67 -3.83 1.44
N LEU A 252 8.88 -4.56 0.35
CA LEU A 252 8.49 -4.11 -0.98
C LEU A 252 7.09 -4.61 -1.28
N VAL A 253 6.16 -3.70 -1.55
CA VAL A 253 4.86 -4.02 -2.13
C VAL A 253 5.02 -3.85 -3.64
N LEU A 254 5.10 -4.96 -4.37
CA LEU A 254 5.30 -4.97 -5.82
C LEU A 254 3.99 -5.43 -6.48
N TRP A 255 3.43 -4.62 -7.38
CA TRP A 255 2.08 -4.85 -7.87
C TRP A 255 1.95 -4.66 -9.37
N GLY A 256 1.30 -5.61 -10.05
CA GLY A 256 0.82 -5.39 -11.40
C GLY A 256 -0.39 -4.45 -11.40
N LYS A 257 -0.32 -3.34 -12.15
CA LYS A 257 -1.35 -2.30 -12.17
C LYS A 257 -2.71 -2.79 -12.68
N HIS A 258 -2.72 -3.88 -13.44
CA HIS A 258 -3.91 -4.46 -14.05
C HIS A 258 -4.42 -5.72 -13.33
N ASP A 259 -4.05 -5.93 -12.07
CA ASP A 259 -4.54 -7.06 -11.27
C ASP A 259 -6.08 -7.02 -11.12
N GLN A 260 -6.74 -8.10 -11.55
CA GLN A 260 -8.19 -8.30 -11.43
C GLN A 260 -8.55 -9.38 -10.40
N VAL A 261 -7.56 -9.95 -9.72
CA VAL A 261 -7.73 -10.96 -8.68
C VAL A 261 -7.67 -10.29 -7.31
N VAL A 262 -6.64 -9.47 -7.07
CA VAL A 262 -6.49 -8.69 -5.84
C VAL A 262 -6.49 -7.20 -6.20
N GLU A 263 -7.45 -6.48 -5.64
CA GLU A 263 -7.64 -5.06 -5.94
C GLU A 263 -6.46 -4.20 -5.46
N MET A 264 -6.23 -3.11 -6.19
CA MET A 264 -5.11 -2.18 -5.96
C MET A 264 -5.13 -1.54 -4.56
N ASN A 265 -6.32 -1.35 -3.98
CA ASN A 265 -6.48 -0.82 -2.62
C ASN A 265 -5.79 -1.69 -1.55
N VAL A 266 -5.60 -2.99 -1.80
CA VAL A 266 -4.85 -3.89 -0.92
C VAL A 266 -3.36 -3.56 -0.93
N ALA A 267 -2.80 -3.22 -2.09
CA ALA A 267 -1.40 -2.81 -2.22
C ALA A 267 -1.14 -1.51 -1.47
N GLU A 268 -2.02 -0.52 -1.66
CA GLU A 268 -2.01 0.76 -0.96
C GLU A 268 -2.10 0.53 0.55
N TYR A 269 -3.01 -0.34 1.00
CA TYR A 269 -3.17 -0.66 2.42
C TYR A 269 -1.92 -1.29 3.02
N TYR A 270 -1.29 -2.28 2.36
CA TYR A 270 -0.01 -2.82 2.81
C TYR A 270 1.06 -1.73 2.89
N SER A 271 1.17 -0.89 1.87
CA SER A 271 2.15 0.20 1.83
C SER A 271 1.91 1.25 2.93
N ASP A 272 0.65 1.59 3.22
CA ASP A 272 0.29 2.58 4.24
C ASP A 272 0.50 2.05 5.65
N ASN A 273 0.22 0.77 5.88
CA ASN A 273 0.16 0.21 7.22
C ASN A 273 1.46 -0.50 7.65
N ILE A 274 2.37 -0.85 6.74
CA ILE A 274 3.71 -1.36 7.09
C ILE A 274 4.67 -0.20 7.39
N ALA A 275 5.47 -0.33 8.46
CA ALA A 275 6.31 0.76 8.95
C ALA A 275 7.43 1.20 8.02
N VAL A 276 8.07 0.22 7.36
CA VAL A 276 9.14 0.46 6.39
C VAL A 276 8.72 -0.23 5.10
N SER A 277 8.13 0.53 4.18
CA SER A 277 7.60 -0.02 2.94
C SER A 277 7.88 0.87 1.73
N GLU A 278 7.93 0.24 0.55
CA GLU A 278 7.97 0.87 -0.76
C GLU A 278 6.86 0.24 -1.61
N LEU A 279 6.09 1.05 -2.33
CA LEU A 279 5.07 0.57 -3.28
C LEU A 279 5.56 0.81 -4.70
N ASN A 280 5.79 -0.28 -5.44
CA ASN A 280 6.22 -0.24 -6.83
C ASN A 280 5.16 -0.86 -7.72
N LEU A 281 4.69 -0.07 -8.69
CA LEU A 281 3.70 -0.51 -9.66
C LEU A 281 4.37 -0.91 -10.97
N ILE A 282 3.97 -2.05 -11.50
CA ILE A 282 4.38 -2.57 -12.79
C ILE A 282 3.27 -2.22 -13.78
N GLU A 283 3.56 -1.26 -14.66
CA GLU A 283 2.56 -0.69 -15.57
C GLU A 283 1.88 -1.73 -16.46
N ASN A 284 2.65 -2.67 -17.02
CA ASN A 284 2.17 -3.65 -18.01
C ASN A 284 2.13 -5.08 -17.42
N ALA A 285 1.57 -5.25 -16.22
CA ALA A 285 1.38 -6.57 -15.60
C ALA A 285 0.08 -6.64 -14.79
N ALA A 286 -0.43 -7.86 -14.60
CA ALA A 286 -1.62 -8.15 -13.82
C ALA A 286 -1.29 -8.94 -12.54
N HIS A 287 -1.86 -10.12 -12.33
CA HIS A 287 -1.79 -10.86 -11.06
C HIS A 287 -0.54 -11.74 -10.93
N SER A 288 0.09 -12.11 -12.04
CA SER A 288 1.28 -12.97 -12.06
C SER A 288 2.49 -12.30 -12.71
N PRO A 289 2.98 -11.13 -12.22
CA PRO A 289 4.10 -10.43 -12.86
C PRO A 289 5.38 -11.28 -12.97
N GLN A 290 5.59 -12.25 -12.07
CA GLN A 290 6.74 -13.17 -12.11
C GLN A 290 6.76 -14.06 -13.37
N LEU A 291 5.62 -14.23 -14.04
CA LEU A 291 5.47 -14.93 -15.32
C LEU A 291 5.37 -13.97 -16.51
N GLU A 292 4.83 -12.78 -16.29
CA GLU A 292 4.61 -11.76 -17.34
C GLU A 292 5.87 -10.99 -17.69
N VAL A 293 6.57 -10.52 -16.66
CA VAL A 293 7.74 -9.64 -16.76
C VAL A 293 8.82 -10.06 -15.76
N PRO A 294 9.33 -11.31 -15.84
CA PRO A 294 10.25 -11.88 -14.85
C PRO A 294 11.50 -11.04 -14.60
N ASP A 295 12.06 -10.41 -15.63
CA ASP A 295 13.24 -9.55 -15.52
C ASP A 295 12.97 -8.29 -14.69
N ILE A 296 11.81 -7.65 -14.90
CA ILE A 296 11.39 -6.45 -14.16
C ILE A 296 11.16 -6.80 -12.70
N VAL A 297 10.53 -7.96 -12.43
CA VAL A 297 10.30 -8.46 -11.08
C VAL A 297 11.63 -8.76 -10.38
N ALA A 298 12.54 -9.48 -11.04
CA ALA A 298 13.86 -9.80 -10.50
C ALA A 298 14.69 -8.54 -10.21
N ASP A 299 14.67 -7.54 -11.12
CA ASP A 299 15.33 -6.26 -10.90
C ASP A 299 14.76 -5.51 -9.70
N ALA A 300 13.42 -5.37 -9.62
CA ALA A 300 12.78 -4.69 -8.50
C ALA A 300 13.11 -5.36 -7.16
N ILE A 301 13.09 -6.69 -7.11
CA ILE A 301 13.48 -7.47 -5.93
C ILE A 301 14.95 -7.21 -5.58
N HIS A 302 15.86 -7.34 -6.55
CA HIS A 302 17.28 -7.16 -6.31
C HIS A 302 17.62 -5.75 -5.87
N ASP A 303 17.09 -4.74 -6.55
CA ASP A 303 17.26 -3.33 -6.23
C ASP A 303 16.77 -3.02 -4.83
N PHE A 304 15.61 -3.54 -4.45
CA PHE A 304 15.11 -3.37 -3.11
C PHE A 304 16.07 -4.02 -2.11
N ILE A 305 16.34 -5.32 -2.21
CA ILE A 305 17.11 -6.08 -1.20
C ILE A 305 18.57 -5.58 -1.07
N SER A 306 19.21 -5.19 -2.18
CA SER A 306 20.62 -4.77 -2.20
C SER A 306 20.86 -3.38 -1.64
N LYS A 307 19.86 -2.48 -1.71
CA LYS A 307 19.98 -1.12 -1.18
C LYS A 307 20.00 -1.15 0.36
N PRO A 308 20.93 -0.42 1.01
CA PRO A 308 20.88 -0.24 2.46
C PRO A 308 19.50 0.26 2.83
N LYS A 309 18.86 -0.44 3.76
CA LYS A 309 17.60 0.00 4.38
C LYS A 309 17.88 1.16 5.32
N THR A 310 18.35 2.27 4.75
CA THR A 310 18.17 3.57 5.37
C THR A 310 16.68 3.76 5.38
N ALA A 311 16.07 3.85 6.56
CA ALA A 311 14.62 3.92 6.74
C ALA A 311 13.94 4.65 5.56
N MET A 312 13.37 3.88 4.63
CA MET A 312 12.55 4.40 3.55
C MET A 312 11.22 4.66 4.22
N ILE A 313 11.14 5.83 4.83
CA ILE A 313 9.96 6.23 5.55
C ILE A 313 9.25 7.23 4.65
N LYS A 314 7.98 6.94 4.35
CA LYS A 314 7.03 7.92 3.83
C LYS A 314 7.21 9.21 4.62
N TYR A 315 7.73 10.25 3.96
CA TYR A 315 7.81 11.57 4.54
C TYR A 315 6.38 12.10 4.70
N THR A 316 5.77 11.83 5.85
CA THR A 316 4.43 12.32 6.19
C THR A 316 4.40 13.84 6.27
N LYS A 317 5.54 14.47 6.53
CA LYS A 317 5.72 15.92 6.52
C LYS A 317 5.13 16.60 5.28
N THR A 318 5.53 16.17 4.07
CA THR A 318 5.02 16.73 2.82
C THR A 318 3.51 16.52 2.69
N ALA A 319 3.03 15.32 3.06
CA ALA A 319 1.61 15.00 3.04
C ALA A 319 0.81 15.88 4.02
N HIS A 320 1.33 16.11 5.22
CA HIS A 320 0.73 17.02 6.19
C HIS A 320 0.69 18.45 5.67
N ALA A 321 1.79 18.98 5.12
CA ALA A 321 1.84 20.32 4.56
C ALA A 321 0.82 20.52 3.41
N ALA A 322 0.66 19.51 2.53
CA ALA A 322 -0.35 19.55 1.48
C ALA A 322 -1.78 19.48 2.05
N LYS A 323 -2.04 18.58 3.00
CA LYS A 323 -3.34 18.43 3.67
C LYS A 323 -3.74 19.69 4.43
N VAL A 324 -2.80 20.41 5.06
CA VAL A 324 -3.06 21.71 5.69
C VAL A 324 -3.73 22.65 4.69
N GLN A 325 -3.13 22.84 3.52
CA GLN A 325 -3.64 23.76 2.50
C GLN A 325 -4.94 23.27 1.87
N TYR A 326 -5.07 21.95 1.68
CA TYR A 326 -6.27 21.34 1.14
C TYR A 326 -7.49 21.52 2.05
N TYR A 327 -7.35 21.34 3.35
CA TYR A 327 -8.45 21.61 4.27
C TYR A 327 -8.74 23.10 4.41
N ARG A 328 -7.71 23.98 4.36
CA ARG A 328 -7.92 25.44 4.35
C ARG A 328 -8.71 25.90 3.14
N TRP A 329 -8.44 25.32 1.97
CA TRP A 329 -9.09 25.67 0.71
C TRP A 329 -10.62 25.70 0.81
N TYR A 330 -11.22 24.74 1.52
CA TYR A 330 -12.68 24.65 1.70
C TYR A 330 -13.24 25.59 2.76
N THR A 331 -12.53 25.76 3.87
CA THR A 331 -13.04 26.52 5.02
C THR A 331 -13.46 27.95 4.65
N PHE A 332 -12.82 28.52 3.62
CA PHE A 332 -13.20 29.81 3.08
C PHE A 332 -14.59 29.80 2.42
N TYR A 333 -14.94 28.77 1.63
CA TYR A 333 -16.26 28.62 0.99
C TYR A 333 -17.37 28.26 1.97
N GLU A 334 -17.03 27.64 3.11
CA GLU A 334 -17.98 27.12 4.11
C GLU A 334 -18.38 28.16 5.16
N ARG A 335 -17.74 29.33 5.13
CA ARG A 335 -18.07 30.49 5.95
C ARG A 335 -18.21 31.73 5.06
N ASP A 336 -18.55 32.87 5.66
CA ASP A 336 -18.77 34.13 4.93
C ASP A 336 -17.52 34.63 4.18
N PHE A 337 -17.35 34.29 2.92
CA PHE A 337 -16.18 34.67 2.13
C PHE A 337 -16.13 36.16 1.73
N GLU A 338 -17.06 37.01 2.19
CA GLU A 338 -17.00 38.47 1.98
C GLU A 338 -16.07 39.18 2.97
N ASN A 339 -15.58 38.48 3.98
CA ASN A 339 -14.61 39.03 4.93
C ASN A 339 -13.23 39.25 4.27
N VAL A 340 -12.72 40.49 4.32
CA VAL A 340 -11.45 40.89 3.68
C VAL A 340 -10.25 40.11 4.22
N GLN A 341 -10.14 39.96 5.55
CA GLN A 341 -9.01 39.26 6.17
C GLN A 341 -8.97 37.79 5.75
N ARG A 342 -10.12 37.12 5.68
CA ARG A 342 -10.17 35.74 5.19
C ARG A 342 -9.80 35.63 3.72
N LEU A 343 -10.23 36.58 2.90
CA LEU A 343 -9.86 36.60 1.49
C LEU A 343 -8.34 36.74 1.34
N GLU A 344 -7.69 37.60 2.14
CA GLU A 344 -6.23 37.71 2.17
C GLU A 344 -5.56 36.36 2.49
N HIS A 345 -5.98 35.70 3.58
CA HIS A 345 -5.46 34.38 3.95
C HIS A 345 -5.72 33.29 2.89
N GLN A 346 -6.82 33.39 2.13
CA GLN A 346 -7.13 32.47 1.03
C GLN A 346 -6.27 32.76 -0.21
N LEU A 347 -5.94 34.02 -0.49
CA LEU A 347 -5.06 34.36 -1.60
C LEU A 347 -3.60 33.95 -1.34
N GLU A 348 -3.19 33.82 -0.08
CA GLU A 348 -1.86 33.31 0.31
C GLU A 348 -1.62 31.85 -0.11
N ILE A 349 -2.68 31.03 -0.21
CA ILE A 349 -2.54 29.61 -0.54
C ILE A 349 -2.53 29.35 -2.05
N LEU A 350 -2.66 30.39 -2.86
CA LEU A 350 -2.75 30.31 -4.32
C LEU A 350 -1.50 30.92 -4.96
N ASP A 351 -0.97 30.21 -5.96
CA ASP A 351 0.05 30.75 -6.82
C ASP A 351 -0.45 31.92 -7.68
N GLU A 352 0.45 32.84 -8.03
CA GLU A 352 0.09 33.99 -8.87
C GLU A 352 -0.53 33.57 -10.20
N ASP A 353 -0.01 32.48 -10.79
CA ASP A 353 -0.43 31.93 -12.09
C ASP A 353 -1.39 30.73 -11.96
N ILE A 354 -2.02 30.52 -10.80
CA ILE A 354 -2.93 29.41 -10.52
C ILE A 354 -3.94 29.16 -11.66
N ILE A 355 -4.06 27.91 -12.08
CA ILE A 355 -5.10 27.46 -13.02
C ILE A 355 -6.16 26.68 -12.24
N MET A 356 -7.42 27.07 -12.38
CA MET A 356 -8.54 26.32 -11.80
C MET A 356 -9.55 25.93 -12.87
N LYS A 357 -9.92 24.66 -12.92
CA LYS A 357 -10.95 24.15 -13.83
C LYS A 357 -12.05 23.47 -13.03
N SER A 358 -13.30 23.87 -13.26
CA SER A 358 -14.47 23.16 -12.71
C SER A 358 -15.68 23.29 -13.62
N ALA A 359 -16.81 22.69 -13.22
CA ALA A 359 -18.10 22.88 -13.88
C ALA A 359 -18.56 24.37 -13.93
N ALA A 360 -18.03 25.23 -13.05
CA ALA A 360 -18.29 26.67 -13.05
C ALA A 360 -17.41 27.45 -14.04
N GLY A 361 -16.58 26.76 -14.84
CA GLY A 361 -15.67 27.35 -15.80
C GLY A 361 -14.21 27.41 -15.30
N GLU A 362 -13.35 27.87 -16.20
CA GLU A 362 -11.91 27.99 -16.00
C GLU A 362 -11.53 29.38 -15.46
N MET A 363 -10.57 29.42 -14.56
CA MET A 363 -9.96 30.64 -14.02
C MET A 363 -8.45 30.51 -14.14
N GLN A 364 -7.80 31.55 -14.64
CA GLN A 364 -6.34 31.66 -14.66
C GLN A 364 -5.91 32.89 -13.88
N GLY A 365 -4.93 32.73 -13.00
CA GLY A 365 -4.32 33.78 -12.22
C GLY A 365 -5.07 34.14 -10.94
N ARG A 366 -4.33 34.32 -9.86
CA ARG A 366 -4.85 34.59 -8.50
C ARG A 366 -5.73 35.84 -8.41
N ALA A 367 -5.40 36.87 -9.19
CA ALA A 367 -6.13 38.14 -9.20
C ALA A 367 -7.61 38.00 -9.62
N ASN A 368 -7.94 36.93 -10.35
CA ASN A 368 -9.31 36.65 -10.80
C ASN A 368 -10.15 35.86 -9.79
N TYR A 369 -9.55 35.43 -8.68
CA TYR A 369 -10.23 34.64 -7.65
C TYR A 369 -11.45 35.34 -7.03
N PRO A 370 -11.39 36.64 -6.66
CA PRO A 370 -12.57 37.33 -6.11
C PRO A 370 -13.77 37.36 -7.07
N GLU A 371 -13.53 37.44 -8.39
CA GLU A 371 -14.60 37.42 -9.38
C GLU A 371 -15.31 36.06 -9.41
N ARG A 372 -14.52 34.97 -9.31
CA ARG A 372 -15.03 33.60 -9.27
C ARG A 372 -15.95 33.34 -8.08
N LEU A 373 -15.70 33.98 -6.94
CA LEU A 373 -16.50 33.80 -5.72
C LEU A 373 -17.93 34.33 -5.85
N LYS A 374 -18.18 35.30 -6.74
CA LYS A 374 -19.50 35.93 -6.88
C LYS A 374 -20.62 34.93 -7.20
N VAL A 375 -20.30 33.82 -7.88
CA VAL A 375 -21.27 32.77 -8.21
C VAL A 375 -21.84 32.08 -6.97
N TYR A 376 -21.08 32.04 -5.88
CA TYR A 376 -21.45 31.35 -4.63
C TYR A 376 -22.09 32.31 -3.60
N LYS A 377 -22.32 33.58 -3.97
CA LYS A 377 -22.79 34.61 -3.02
C LYS A 377 -24.13 34.21 -2.39
N GLY A 378 -24.15 34.20 -1.06
CA GLY A 378 -25.32 33.82 -0.26
C GLY A 378 -25.55 32.31 -0.13
N TRP A 379 -24.69 31.47 -0.71
CA TRP A 379 -24.78 30.02 -0.55
C TRP A 379 -24.14 29.60 0.77
N LYS A 380 -24.71 28.60 1.43
CA LYS A 380 -23.99 27.84 2.47
C LYS A 380 -23.41 26.60 1.83
N ASN A 381 -22.12 26.38 1.99
CA ASN A 381 -21.42 25.26 1.36
C ASN A 381 -20.84 24.34 2.43
N ALA A 382 -20.68 23.07 2.09
CA ALA A 382 -19.97 22.07 2.90
C ALA A 382 -19.21 21.10 1.99
N HIS A 383 -17.96 20.82 2.32
CA HIS A 383 -17.07 19.93 1.58
C HIS A 383 -16.65 18.77 2.48
N HIS A 384 -17.32 17.63 2.34
CA HIS A 384 -17.02 16.43 3.11
C HIS A 384 -15.95 15.62 2.39
N VAL A 385 -14.69 15.78 2.79
CA VAL A 385 -13.57 15.00 2.25
C VAL A 385 -13.74 13.52 2.63
N LYS A 386 -13.65 12.62 1.65
CA LYS A 386 -13.80 11.16 1.84
C LYS A 386 -12.47 10.45 1.76
N ASN A 387 -11.77 10.65 0.65
CA ASN A 387 -10.45 10.06 0.39
C ASN A 387 -9.48 11.18 0.04
N ILE A 388 -8.22 11.00 0.42
CA ILE A 388 -7.15 11.94 0.08
C ILE A 388 -5.82 11.20 -0.03
N ASP A 389 -5.22 11.28 -1.21
CA ASP A 389 -3.90 10.77 -1.51
C ASP A 389 -2.94 11.93 -1.80
N VAL A 390 -1.69 11.80 -1.37
CA VAL A 390 -0.65 12.81 -1.60
C VAL A 390 0.63 12.13 -2.05
N GLN A 391 1.10 12.53 -3.23
CA GLN A 391 2.34 12.04 -3.83
C GLN A 391 3.25 13.20 -4.16
N LYS A 392 4.56 13.03 -3.96
CA LYS A 392 5.57 13.99 -4.43
C LYS A 392 6.30 13.38 -5.62
N SER A 393 6.26 14.03 -6.77
CA SER A 393 7.01 13.60 -7.94
C SER A 393 8.49 13.97 -7.84
N ASP A 394 9.33 13.31 -8.64
CA ASP A 394 10.78 13.53 -8.67
C ASP A 394 11.20 14.96 -9.03
N ASP A 395 10.33 15.69 -9.75
CA ASP A 395 10.50 17.10 -10.09
C ASP A 395 10.16 18.06 -8.92
N GLY A 396 9.76 17.52 -7.76
CA GLY A 396 9.43 18.26 -6.55
C GLY A 396 7.98 18.75 -6.49
N ARG A 397 7.15 18.53 -7.51
CA ARG A 397 5.72 18.87 -7.45
C ARG A 397 4.98 17.92 -6.50
N ILE A 398 4.00 18.45 -5.80
CA ILE A 398 3.13 17.67 -4.92
C ILE A 398 1.80 17.50 -5.64
N ASN A 399 1.43 16.26 -5.96
CA ASN A 399 0.10 15.91 -6.43
C ASN A 399 -0.76 15.50 -5.24
N LEU A 400 -1.99 16.03 -5.18
CA LEU A 400 -2.98 15.66 -4.19
C LEU A 400 -4.30 15.38 -4.92
N GLU A 401 -4.73 14.13 -4.80
CA GLU A 401 -5.97 13.61 -5.36
C GLU A 401 -6.97 13.37 -4.22
N ALA A 402 -8.22 13.77 -4.39
CA ALA A 402 -9.20 13.57 -3.34
C ALA A 402 -10.65 13.54 -3.85
N ASP A 403 -11.44 12.68 -3.21
CA ASP A 403 -12.87 12.58 -3.43
C ASP A 403 -13.61 13.32 -2.32
N ILE A 404 -14.57 14.16 -2.71
CA ILE A 404 -15.39 14.92 -1.77
C ILE A 404 -16.87 14.81 -2.09
N ILE A 405 -17.69 14.90 -1.04
CA ILE A 405 -19.10 15.21 -1.18
C ILE A 405 -19.31 16.70 -0.93
N TYR A 406 -19.64 17.43 -1.99
CA TYR A 406 -19.95 18.84 -1.93
C TYR A 406 -21.46 19.05 -1.78
N GLN A 407 -21.86 19.83 -0.78
CA GLN A 407 -23.25 20.19 -0.52
C GLN A 407 -23.40 21.71 -0.54
N ASN A 408 -24.54 22.20 -1.04
CA ASN A 408 -24.86 23.61 -0.97
C ASN A 408 -26.33 23.87 -0.64
N LEU A 409 -26.59 24.91 0.16
CA LEU A 409 -27.90 25.52 0.35
C LEU A 409 -27.92 26.91 -0.31
N LYS A 410 -28.79 27.07 -1.30
CA LYS A 410 -28.95 28.31 -2.05
C LYS A 410 -29.92 29.27 -1.33
N PRO A 411 -29.84 30.59 -1.60
CA PRO A 411 -30.74 31.59 -1.01
C PRO A 411 -32.23 31.34 -1.27
N ASP A 412 -32.59 30.63 -2.34
CA ASP A 412 -33.96 30.27 -2.71
C ASP A 412 -34.48 29.02 -1.99
N GLY A 413 -33.67 28.41 -1.12
CA GLY A 413 -34.00 27.18 -0.39
C GLY A 413 -33.66 25.89 -1.14
N GLY A 414 -33.08 25.98 -2.36
CA GLY A 414 -32.57 24.82 -3.08
C GLY A 414 -31.41 24.15 -2.34
N ASN A 415 -31.36 22.82 -2.34
CA ASN A 415 -30.27 22.03 -1.79
C ASN A 415 -29.77 21.03 -2.84
N ASP A 416 -28.51 21.13 -3.22
CA ASP A 416 -27.87 20.20 -4.15
C ASP A 416 -26.64 19.55 -3.50
N SER A 417 -26.37 18.31 -3.88
CA SER A 417 -25.19 17.56 -3.43
C SER A 417 -24.56 16.78 -4.58
N TYR A 418 -23.24 16.87 -4.66
CA TYR A 418 -22.45 16.31 -5.75
C TYR A 418 -21.27 15.52 -5.19
N ALA A 419 -20.99 14.37 -5.80
CA ALA A 419 -19.69 13.74 -5.66
C ALA A 419 -18.74 14.44 -6.63
N LEU A 420 -17.60 14.92 -6.11
CA LEU A 420 -16.58 15.61 -6.87
C LEU A 420 -15.23 14.92 -6.66
N HIS A 421 -14.43 14.86 -7.71
CA HIS A 421 -13.04 14.46 -7.67
C HIS A 421 -12.14 15.68 -7.92
N TYR A 422 -11.17 15.88 -7.04
CA TYR A 422 -10.20 16.96 -7.06
C TYR A 422 -8.84 16.37 -7.43
N SER A 423 -8.24 16.92 -8.49
CA SER A 423 -6.83 16.72 -8.83
C SER A 423 -6.10 18.04 -8.68
N THR A 424 -5.22 18.13 -7.69
CA THR A 424 -4.58 19.38 -7.29
C THR A 424 -3.08 19.25 -7.28
N PHE A 425 -2.42 20.30 -7.78
CA PHE A 425 -0.97 20.37 -7.82
C PHE A 425 -0.53 21.52 -6.94
N LEU A 426 0.42 21.24 -6.05
CA LEU A 426 1.03 22.21 -5.17
C LEU A 426 2.53 22.31 -5.45
N LYS A 427 3.06 23.52 -5.28
CA LYS A 427 4.50 23.79 -5.36
C LYS A 427 5.01 24.33 -4.02
N GLU A 428 6.20 23.87 -3.65
CA GLU A 428 6.92 24.38 -2.49
C GLU A 428 7.43 25.80 -2.77
N ARG A 429 7.58 26.59 -1.71
CA ARG A 429 8.21 27.91 -1.77
C ARG A 429 9.51 27.88 -0.98
N PRO A 430 10.57 28.55 -1.47
CA PRO A 430 11.78 28.73 -0.68
C PRO A 430 11.43 29.40 0.66
N ASP A 431 12.01 28.90 1.74
CA ASP A 431 11.89 29.45 3.10
C ASP A 431 10.47 29.46 3.71
N GLU A 432 9.50 28.77 3.09
CA GLU A 432 8.15 28.61 3.64
C GLU A 432 7.77 27.14 3.86
N GLN A 433 7.16 26.85 5.00
CA GLN A 433 6.81 25.49 5.38
C GLN A 433 5.61 24.91 4.59
N LEU A 434 4.69 25.79 4.15
CA LEU A 434 3.48 25.38 3.46
C LEU A 434 3.56 25.63 1.95
N PRO A 435 3.28 24.59 1.13
CA PRO A 435 3.22 24.74 -0.32
C PRO A 435 2.00 25.57 -0.72
N ILE A 436 1.89 25.95 -1.99
CA ILE A 436 0.75 26.70 -2.53
C ILE A 436 0.18 26.00 -3.76
N PHE A 437 -1.12 26.16 -4.00
CA PHE A 437 -1.78 25.58 -5.17
C PHE A 437 -1.29 26.26 -6.44
N SER A 438 -0.81 25.47 -7.40
CA SER A 438 -0.50 25.91 -8.76
C SER A 438 -1.56 25.47 -9.77
N GLU A 439 -2.27 24.37 -9.51
CA GLU A 439 -3.39 23.91 -10.33
C GLU A 439 -4.46 23.20 -9.49
N ILE A 440 -5.74 23.46 -9.77
CA ILE A 440 -6.89 22.79 -9.14
C ILE A 440 -7.89 22.37 -10.21
N ASN A 441 -8.07 21.07 -10.40
CA ASN A 441 -9.02 20.49 -11.34
C ASN A 441 -10.15 19.78 -10.58
N ILE A 442 -11.39 20.20 -10.80
CA ILE A 442 -12.57 19.69 -10.11
C ILE A 442 -13.51 19.07 -11.13
N LYS A 443 -13.75 17.76 -11.01
CA LYS A 443 -14.63 17.01 -11.90
C LYS A 443 -15.81 16.44 -11.12
N PRO A 444 -17.07 16.71 -11.52
CA PRO A 444 -18.21 15.98 -10.99
C PRO A 444 -18.11 14.50 -11.36
N THR A 445 -18.28 13.62 -10.38
CA THR A 445 -18.31 12.16 -10.56
C THR A 445 -19.70 11.58 -10.34
N GLY A 446 -20.61 12.34 -9.72
CA GLY A 446 -22.01 11.94 -9.56
C GLY A 446 -22.86 12.99 -8.84
N THR A 447 -24.16 12.71 -8.75
CA THR A 447 -25.15 13.50 -7.99
C THR A 447 -25.72 12.65 -6.87
N ILE A 448 -26.02 13.26 -5.71
CA ILE A 448 -26.65 12.57 -4.59
C ILE A 448 -28.12 12.98 -4.51
N GLU A 449 -29.02 12.00 -4.53
CA GLU A 449 -30.46 12.23 -4.40
C GLU A 449 -30.85 12.54 -2.95
N ASN A 450 -31.81 13.46 -2.78
CA ASN A 450 -32.37 13.87 -1.48
C ASN A 450 -31.32 14.26 -0.42
N PRO A 451 -30.40 15.18 -0.72
CA PRO A 451 -29.34 15.49 0.22
C PRO A 451 -29.86 16.19 1.47
N THR A 452 -29.26 15.86 2.61
CA THR A 452 -29.38 16.64 3.85
C THR A 452 -28.10 17.44 4.02
N PHE A 453 -28.23 18.75 4.21
CA PHE A 453 -27.07 19.60 4.44
C PHE A 453 -26.48 19.32 5.83
N GLU A 454 -25.18 19.06 5.86
CA GLU A 454 -24.39 18.85 7.06
C GLU A 454 -23.18 19.77 7.00
N ASP A 455 -22.92 20.53 8.06
CA ASP A 455 -21.81 21.48 8.11
C ASP A 455 -20.47 20.74 8.22
N ALA A 456 -19.62 20.88 7.21
CA ALA A 456 -18.30 20.24 7.17
C ALA A 456 -17.18 21.13 7.77
N TYR A 457 -17.45 22.41 7.99
CA TYR A 457 -16.43 23.37 8.41
C TYR A 457 -15.72 23.00 9.71
N PRO A 458 -16.41 22.60 10.80
CA PRO A 458 -15.72 22.22 12.03
C PRO A 458 -14.67 21.15 11.78
N THR A 459 -15.04 20.09 11.04
CA THR A 459 -14.16 18.98 10.70
C THR A 459 -12.96 19.45 9.86
N ASN A 460 -13.19 20.16 8.75
CA ASN A 460 -12.13 20.65 7.88
C ASN A 460 -11.19 21.63 8.61
N ARG A 461 -11.75 22.52 9.44
CA ARG A 461 -11.00 23.50 10.22
C ARG A 461 -10.08 22.81 11.23
N MET A 462 -10.57 21.79 11.93
CA MET A 462 -9.78 21.03 12.90
C MET A 462 -8.75 20.11 12.24
N LEU A 463 -9.06 19.51 11.08
CA LEU A 463 -8.11 18.69 10.32
C LEU A 463 -6.94 19.53 9.80
N SER A 464 -7.20 20.75 9.32
CA SER A 464 -6.14 21.69 8.94
C SER A 464 -5.20 22.01 10.10
N LEU A 465 -5.77 22.37 11.25
CA LEU A 465 -5.03 22.63 12.49
C LEU A 465 -4.19 21.42 12.93
N MET A 466 -4.79 20.22 12.95
CA MET A 466 -4.12 18.99 13.34
C MET A 466 -2.94 18.67 12.41
N HIS A 467 -3.12 18.76 11.09
CA HIS A 467 -2.02 18.52 10.16
C HIS A 467 -0.93 19.57 10.26
N PHE A 468 -1.25 20.83 10.58
CA PHE A 468 -0.24 21.86 10.82
C PHE A 468 0.54 21.58 12.10
N TRP A 469 -0.14 21.14 13.17
CA TRP A 469 0.52 20.66 14.38
C TRP A 469 1.49 19.50 14.08
N LEU A 470 1.04 18.47 13.35
CA LEU A 470 1.89 17.31 13.03
C LEU A 470 3.08 17.69 12.15
N LEU A 471 2.88 18.53 11.14
CA LEU A 471 3.95 19.09 10.32
C LEU A 471 5.06 19.70 11.17
N ASN A 472 4.69 20.52 12.16
CA ASN A 472 5.65 21.15 13.06
C ASN A 472 6.33 20.16 14.01
N MET A 473 5.61 19.13 14.48
CA MET A 473 6.18 18.06 15.30
C MET A 473 7.18 17.19 14.54
N GLU A 474 7.04 17.07 13.22
CA GLU A 474 7.90 16.26 12.34
C GLU A 474 9.10 17.01 11.77
N GLU A 475 9.12 18.34 11.88
CA GLU A 475 10.24 19.17 11.43
C GLU A 475 11.52 18.88 12.21
N LEU A 476 11.38 18.56 13.51
CA LEU A 476 12.47 18.23 14.43
C LEU A 476 13.60 19.27 14.51
N ASP A 477 13.29 20.52 14.18
CA ASP A 477 14.23 21.65 14.18
C ASP A 477 14.26 22.42 15.51
N GLY A 478 13.30 22.13 16.40
CA GLY A 478 13.16 22.82 17.68
C GLY A 478 12.55 24.22 17.56
N ASN A 479 12.05 24.60 16.39
CA ASN A 479 11.48 25.93 16.14
C ASN A 479 10.09 26.05 16.77
N VAL A 480 9.95 26.95 17.74
CA VAL A 480 8.69 27.17 18.45
C VAL A 480 7.74 28.13 17.71
N GLU A 481 8.25 28.95 16.80
CA GLU A 481 7.48 30.03 16.16
C GLU A 481 6.16 29.54 15.49
N PRO A 482 6.15 28.44 14.71
CA PRO A 482 4.91 27.96 14.11
C PRO A 482 3.83 27.55 15.12
N PHE A 483 4.24 27.10 16.32
CA PHE A 483 3.30 26.72 17.37
C PHE A 483 2.60 27.93 18.00
N ILE A 484 3.27 29.09 18.04
CA ILE A 484 2.70 30.34 18.60
C ILE A 484 1.43 30.74 17.83
N GLU A 485 1.41 30.52 16.51
CA GLU A 485 0.26 30.85 15.64
C GLU A 485 -1.01 30.06 16.02
N ILE A 486 -0.85 28.84 16.51
CA ILE A 486 -1.92 27.88 16.75
C ILE A 486 -2.23 27.64 18.23
N LEU A 487 -1.67 28.44 19.14
CA LEU A 487 -1.93 28.33 20.58
C LEU A 487 -2.68 29.56 21.09
N GLU A 488 -3.65 29.35 21.99
CA GLU A 488 -4.22 30.45 22.76
C GLU A 488 -3.18 31.00 23.75
N PRO A 489 -3.22 32.28 24.15
CA PRO A 489 -2.26 32.84 25.10
C PRO A 489 -2.23 32.14 26.47
N ASP A 490 -3.35 31.52 26.88
CA ASP A 490 -3.53 30.77 28.12
C ASP A 490 -3.50 29.24 27.91
N PHE A 491 -2.74 28.75 26.93
CA PHE A 491 -2.71 27.34 26.59
C PHE A 491 -2.13 26.44 27.70
N GLU A 492 -2.51 25.16 27.66
CA GLU A 492 -1.96 24.10 28.51
C GLU A 492 -1.76 22.80 27.70
N LEU A 493 -0.51 22.32 27.58
CA LEU A 493 -0.18 21.09 26.87
C LEU A 493 0.31 20.01 27.83
N ASN A 494 -0.42 18.90 27.88
CA ASN A 494 -0.12 17.77 28.73
C ASN A 494 0.22 16.53 27.88
N PHE A 495 1.52 16.26 27.73
CA PHE A 495 2.03 15.13 26.93
C PHE A 495 2.46 13.90 27.75
N SER A 496 2.32 13.92 29.08
CA SER A 496 2.80 12.83 29.94
C SER A 496 1.92 12.61 31.15
N SER A 497 1.79 11.36 31.60
CA SER A 497 1.06 11.03 32.83
C SER A 497 1.81 11.39 34.13
N SER A 498 3.05 11.90 34.06
CA SER A 498 3.92 12.11 35.22
C SER A 498 4.63 13.47 35.29
N GLY A 499 4.51 14.33 34.26
CA GLY A 499 5.11 15.66 34.19
C GLY A 499 4.11 16.80 34.42
N ALA A 500 4.61 17.99 34.77
CA ALA A 500 3.80 19.19 34.81
C ALA A 500 3.40 19.62 33.38
N PRO A 501 2.20 20.17 33.17
CA PRO A 501 1.79 20.70 31.87
C PRO A 501 2.68 21.85 31.39
N ILE A 502 2.89 21.92 30.08
CA ILE A 502 3.57 23.03 29.43
C ILE A 502 2.56 24.17 29.27
N THR A 503 2.85 25.32 29.89
CA THR A 503 1.94 26.47 29.98
C THR A 503 2.58 27.79 29.54
N SER A 504 3.79 27.73 28.97
CA SER A 504 4.49 28.89 28.43
C SER A 504 5.28 28.54 27.17
N ILE A 505 5.48 29.54 26.31
CA ILE A 505 6.26 29.38 25.07
C ILE A 505 7.71 28.96 25.37
N GLU A 506 8.34 29.52 26.41
CA GLU A 506 9.70 29.12 26.84
C GLU A 506 9.77 27.63 27.24
N ALA A 507 8.75 27.13 27.95
CA ALA A 507 8.69 25.73 28.33
C ALA A 507 8.46 24.81 27.12
N LEU A 508 7.67 25.26 26.15
CA LEU A 508 7.44 24.53 24.89
C LEU A 508 8.72 24.47 24.04
N GLU A 509 9.40 25.60 23.86
CA GLU A 509 10.66 25.67 23.13
C GLU A 509 11.71 24.73 23.74
N LYS A 510 11.83 24.73 25.07
CA LYS A 510 12.72 23.80 25.79
C LYS A 510 12.34 22.33 25.57
N TRP A 511 11.05 22.02 25.52
CA TRP A 511 10.57 20.67 25.27
C TRP A 511 10.87 20.21 23.84
N LEU A 512 10.60 21.07 22.85
CA LEU A 512 10.89 20.82 21.42
C LEU A 512 12.38 20.57 21.19
N ASN A 513 13.25 21.37 21.82
CA ASN A 513 14.70 21.22 21.74
C ASN A 513 15.27 20.05 22.58
N GLY A 514 14.43 19.35 23.34
CA GLY A 514 14.81 18.27 24.24
C GLY A 514 14.68 16.88 23.63
N THR A 515 13.52 16.26 23.80
CA THR A 515 13.29 14.86 23.40
C THR A 515 13.06 14.70 21.89
N PRO A 516 12.24 15.54 21.21
CA PRO A 516 11.99 15.40 19.78
C PRO A 516 13.28 15.47 18.94
N THR A 517 14.18 16.42 19.22
CA THR A 517 15.45 16.59 18.48
C THR A 517 16.47 15.45 18.68
N GLN A 518 16.21 14.48 19.57
CA GLN A 518 17.01 13.25 19.68
C GLN A 518 16.67 12.24 18.58
N LEU A 519 15.53 12.44 17.91
CA LEU A 519 15.13 11.66 16.76
C LEU A 519 15.86 12.17 15.52
N LYS A 520 16.20 11.23 14.64
CA LYS A 520 16.58 11.48 13.26
C LYS A 520 15.34 11.66 12.39
N GLN A 521 14.24 11.00 12.75
CA GLN A 521 12.98 11.06 12.03
C GLN A 521 11.79 10.79 12.96
N SER A 522 10.66 11.43 12.66
CA SER A 522 9.38 11.28 13.35
C SER A 522 8.26 11.35 12.32
N ASN A 523 7.32 10.41 12.35
CA ASN A 523 6.17 10.37 11.44
C ASN A 523 4.92 10.01 12.23
N HIS A 524 3.80 10.61 11.88
CA HIS A 524 2.53 10.45 12.57
C HIS A 524 1.42 10.13 11.57
N PHE A 525 0.61 9.16 11.95
CA PHE A 525 -0.54 8.71 11.19
C PHE A 525 -1.77 8.94 12.07
N PRO A 526 -2.60 9.97 11.79
CA PRO A 526 -3.81 10.23 12.55
C PRO A 526 -4.89 9.20 12.22
N GLU A 527 -5.47 8.62 13.27
CA GLU A 527 -6.57 7.66 13.22
C GLU A 527 -7.69 8.08 14.18
N ASN A 528 -8.89 7.54 13.99
CA ASN A 528 -10.03 7.76 14.90
C ASN A 528 -10.32 9.25 15.20
N PHE A 529 -10.13 10.11 14.20
CA PHE A 529 -10.36 11.56 14.32
C PHE A 529 -11.85 11.86 14.50
N ALA A 530 -12.17 12.68 15.51
CA ALA A 530 -13.52 13.15 15.77
C ALA A 530 -13.51 14.60 16.27
N VAL A 531 -14.56 15.34 15.93
CA VAL A 531 -14.80 16.72 16.37
C VAL A 531 -16.17 16.82 17.01
N GLN A 532 -16.24 17.43 18.18
CA GLN A 532 -17.47 17.75 18.88
C GLN A 532 -17.54 19.27 19.11
N GLU A 533 -18.63 19.90 18.68
CA GLU A 533 -18.90 21.31 18.96
C GLU A 533 -19.41 21.49 20.39
N LEU A 534 -18.79 22.41 21.13
CA LEU A 534 -19.14 22.73 22.52
C LEU A 534 -19.96 24.04 22.62
N GLY A 535 -20.04 24.80 21.53
CA GLY A 535 -20.66 26.13 21.45
C GLY A 535 -19.65 27.26 21.57
N ASN A 536 -20.05 28.49 21.23
CA ASN A 536 -19.19 29.68 21.24
C ASN A 536 -17.89 29.54 20.42
N ASN A 537 -17.95 28.80 19.30
CA ASN A 537 -16.80 28.43 18.47
C ASN A 537 -15.70 27.64 19.23
N GLU A 538 -16.07 26.93 20.30
CA GLU A 538 -15.19 25.97 20.96
C GLU A 538 -15.50 24.54 20.50
N TYR A 539 -14.43 23.76 20.31
CA TYR A 539 -14.48 22.40 19.80
C TYR A 539 -13.62 21.49 20.65
N GLU A 540 -14.12 20.29 20.89
CA GLU A 540 -13.33 19.17 21.38
C GLU A 540 -12.88 18.32 20.19
N VAL A 541 -11.59 18.05 20.09
CA VAL A 541 -11.01 17.19 19.05
C VAL A 541 -10.43 15.96 19.72
N THR A 542 -10.77 14.77 19.24
CA THR A 542 -10.15 13.51 19.67
C THR A 542 -9.48 12.84 18.49
N VAL A 543 -8.26 12.33 18.67
CA VAL A 543 -7.50 11.65 17.62
C VAL A 543 -6.47 10.71 18.23
N ASP A 544 -6.27 9.56 17.60
CA ASP A 544 -5.13 8.69 17.89
C ASP A 544 -3.99 9.03 16.93
N PHE A 545 -2.80 9.32 17.44
CA PHE A 545 -1.61 9.42 16.62
C PHE A 545 -0.82 8.12 16.73
N VAL A 546 -0.81 7.35 15.65
CA VAL A 546 0.15 6.26 15.47
C VAL A 546 1.47 6.89 15.07
N TRP A 547 2.46 6.78 15.95
CA TRP A 547 3.75 7.43 15.81
C TRP A 547 4.84 6.41 15.49
N ARG A 548 5.70 6.76 14.53
CA ARG A 548 6.88 5.98 14.12
C ARG A 548 8.09 6.89 14.06
N GLY A 549 9.09 6.62 14.88
CA GLY A 549 10.32 7.40 14.95
C GLY A 549 11.57 6.59 14.66
N VAL A 550 12.65 7.28 14.28
CA VAL A 550 14.00 6.72 14.16
C VAL A 550 14.92 7.56 15.01
N THR A 551 15.69 6.95 15.89
CA THR A 551 16.69 7.67 16.70
C THR A 551 17.90 8.07 15.86
N LYS A 552 18.73 8.98 16.37
CA LYS A 552 20.05 9.29 15.77
C LYS A 552 20.99 8.08 15.68
N GLU A 553 20.73 7.03 16.45
CA GLU A 553 21.43 5.74 16.40
C GLU A 553 20.81 4.74 15.39
N ASN A 554 19.87 5.21 14.55
CA ASN A 554 19.10 4.41 13.60
C ASN A 554 18.27 3.27 14.24
N LYS A 555 17.85 3.43 15.50
CA LYS A 555 16.88 2.51 16.12
C LYS A 555 15.47 2.95 15.77
N GLY A 556 14.67 2.04 15.25
CA GLY A 556 13.25 2.27 14.99
C GLY A 556 12.42 2.18 16.27
N LEU A 557 11.46 3.09 16.42
CA LEU A 557 10.57 3.18 17.58
C LEU A 557 9.13 3.37 17.13
N LYS A 558 8.18 2.77 17.84
CA LYS A 558 6.74 2.98 17.63
C LYS A 558 6.00 3.23 18.94
N ALA A 559 4.94 4.01 18.86
CA ALA A 559 4.01 4.25 19.95
C ALA A 559 2.65 4.67 19.38
N THR A 560 1.61 4.58 20.19
CA THR A 560 0.31 5.20 19.87
C THR A 560 -0.14 6.06 21.05
N THR A 561 -0.52 7.29 20.76
CA THR A 561 -1.02 8.24 21.76
C THR A 561 -2.41 8.70 21.39
N THR A 562 -3.33 8.66 22.34
CA THR A 562 -4.66 9.26 22.19
C THR A 562 -4.57 10.71 22.66
N HIS A 563 -5.00 11.63 21.81
CA HIS A 563 -5.04 13.06 22.07
C HIS A 563 -6.47 13.54 22.19
N LYS A 564 -6.71 14.40 23.17
CA LYS A 564 -7.95 15.16 23.35
C LYS A 564 -7.62 16.63 23.46
N TRP A 565 -8.10 17.44 22.52
CA TRP A 565 -7.81 18.87 22.43
C TRP A 565 -9.05 19.69 22.72
N LEU A 566 -8.87 20.81 23.42
CA LEU A 566 -9.83 21.90 23.45
C LEU A 566 -9.33 22.99 22.50
N VAL A 567 -10.12 23.30 21.48
CA VAL A 567 -9.77 24.26 20.43
C VAL A 567 -10.79 25.37 20.41
N LYS A 568 -10.32 26.60 20.21
CA LYS A 568 -11.15 27.78 20.01
C LYS A 568 -10.93 28.31 18.61
N ASP A 569 -12.02 28.47 17.86
CA ASP A 569 -11.98 28.95 16.49
C ASP A 569 -12.40 30.41 16.40
N ASN A 570 -11.61 31.15 15.64
CA ASN A 570 -12.02 32.39 15.04
C ASN A 570 -11.91 32.19 13.52
N PRO A 571 -13.03 32.18 12.77
CA PRO A 571 -12.99 31.94 11.34
C PRO A 571 -12.12 32.93 10.56
N ASN A 572 -11.87 34.12 11.10
CA ASN A 572 -11.06 35.13 10.43
C ASN A 572 -9.55 34.90 10.56
N ASP A 573 -9.13 34.09 11.53
CA ASP A 573 -7.72 33.75 11.74
C ASP A 573 -7.27 32.70 10.71
N ARG A 574 -5.96 32.65 10.45
CA ARG A 574 -5.38 31.67 9.54
C ARG A 574 -5.61 30.22 10.01
N PHE A 575 -5.50 29.97 11.31
CA PHE A 575 -5.78 28.70 11.96
C PHE A 575 -6.68 28.87 13.19
N ALA A 576 -7.40 27.81 13.56
CA ALA A 576 -7.99 27.70 14.89
C ALA A 576 -6.88 27.53 15.94
N LYS A 577 -7.16 27.84 17.20
CA LYS A 577 -6.15 27.86 18.26
C LYS A 577 -6.43 26.85 19.37
N ILE A 578 -5.40 26.11 19.73
CA ILE A 578 -5.42 25.09 20.77
C ILE A 578 -5.31 25.78 22.12
N LYS A 579 -6.29 25.53 22.98
CA LYS A 579 -6.29 25.96 24.38
C LYS A 579 -5.77 24.87 25.30
N ASN A 580 -6.12 23.61 25.04
CA ASN A 580 -5.66 22.50 25.86
C ASN A 580 -5.35 21.27 25.01
N VAL A 581 -4.30 20.54 25.38
CA VAL A 581 -4.01 19.19 24.87
C VAL A 581 -3.82 18.25 26.05
N ASN A 582 -4.56 17.14 26.07
CA ASN A 582 -4.25 15.99 26.90
C ASN A 582 -3.91 14.80 26.01
N ALA A 583 -2.67 14.32 26.11
CA ALA A 583 -2.22 13.11 25.43
C ALA A 583 -2.02 11.99 26.45
N THR A 584 -2.57 10.81 26.13
CA THR A 584 -2.41 9.59 26.92
C THR A 584 -1.80 8.50 26.05
N GLN A 585 -0.93 7.69 26.64
CA GLN A 585 -0.31 6.59 25.92
C GLN A 585 -1.30 5.43 25.79
N LYS A 586 -1.67 5.10 24.55
CA LYS A 586 -2.55 3.97 24.20
C LYS A 586 -1.74 2.71 23.95
N VAL A 587 -0.63 2.84 23.22
CA VAL A 587 0.38 1.79 23.01
C VAL A 587 1.73 2.33 23.48
N ALA A 588 2.38 1.57 24.37
CA ALA A 588 3.67 1.94 24.94
C ALA A 588 4.76 2.09 23.88
N LEU A 589 5.71 2.98 24.13
CA LEU A 589 6.90 3.14 23.31
C LEU A 589 7.67 1.81 23.28
N GLY A 590 7.87 1.26 22.08
CA GLY A 590 8.61 0.03 21.86
C GLY A 590 9.51 0.12 20.62
N PRO A 591 10.39 -0.87 20.40
CA PRO A 591 11.08 -1.00 19.13
C PRO A 591 10.05 -1.16 18.00
N LEU A 592 10.39 -0.62 16.82
CA LEU A 592 9.56 -0.74 15.62
C LEU A 592 9.28 -2.21 15.28
#